data_AF-A0A662IPD6-F1
#
_entry.id   AF-A0A662IPD6-F1
#
_cell.length_a   1.000
_cell.length_b   1.000
_cell.length_c   1.000
_cell.angle_alpha   90.00
_cell.angle_beta   90.00
_cell.angle_gamma   90.00
#
_symmetry.space_group_name_H-M   'P 1'
#
loop_
_entity.id
_entity.type
_entity.pdbx_description
1 polymer ?
#
loop_
_entity_poly.entity_id
_entity_poly.type
_entity_poly.pdbx_seq_one_letter_code
_entity_poly.pdbx_strand_id
1 'polypeptide(L)'
;MRRLIILLAFIVLLATIMTYGVYEHKHPGETRKAYDELLNEHLVLISRYEKLEEEVEELRRELESLRANCSELRFKAFEYWKALMLLGNRSMVLRLKVAAPYEEGFKYGVIEVKIPLWKYALYKVCGDSKRLGLDPHNDTVLHDIVKKVRKWLIHEGIFDEERFANALVSIVQLLPYNESAGGYPVETLVEGGVCGNKALLAVVLLRLAGYEAAVIGYADHAIIGVCLSKPPRFAIKLGRQYWTPPQWVDDPEHDAWYVVFKGRRYYLVGSVSHDTIGSQLGVEAIINGDVVIGWPYHGEKPEKIHAPPYREE
;
A
#
# COMPACT_ATOMS: atom_id res chain seq x y z
N MET A 1 -24.54 -18.57 -82.00
CA MET A 1 -23.19 -18.55 -81.39
C MET A 1 -23.13 -19.06 -79.95
N ARG A 2 -23.90 -18.52 -78.97
CA ARG A 2 -23.85 -18.98 -77.55
C ARG A 2 -24.03 -20.49 -77.32
N ARG A 3 -24.96 -21.15 -78.02
CA ARG A 3 -25.21 -22.60 -77.88
C ARG A 3 -24.05 -23.48 -78.38
N LEU A 4 -23.27 -22.99 -79.35
CA LEU A 4 -22.14 -23.74 -79.91
C LEU A 4 -20.93 -23.71 -78.95
N ILE A 5 -20.72 -22.58 -78.27
CA ILE A 5 -19.65 -22.41 -77.28
C ILE A 5 -19.88 -23.28 -76.05
N ILE A 6 -21.14 -23.36 -75.58
CA ILE A 6 -21.51 -24.21 -74.45
C ILE A 6 -21.29 -25.70 -74.80
N LEU A 7 -21.65 -26.11 -76.02
CA LEU A 7 -21.43 -27.49 -76.47
C LEU A 7 -19.93 -27.84 -76.54
N LEU A 8 -19.11 -26.92 -77.05
CA LEU A 8 -17.65 -27.08 -77.10
C LEU A 8 -17.02 -27.16 -75.71
N ALA A 9 -17.45 -26.32 -74.77
CA ALA A 9 -16.96 -26.37 -73.38
C ALA A 9 -17.35 -27.69 -72.70
N PHE A 10 -18.55 -28.21 -72.97
CA PHE A 10 -19.01 -29.49 -72.43
C PHE A 10 -18.24 -30.68 -73.01
N ILE A 11 -17.92 -30.65 -74.30
CA ILE A 11 -17.08 -31.67 -74.96
C ILE A 11 -15.65 -31.66 -74.40
N VAL A 12 -15.07 -30.48 -74.17
CA VAL A 12 -13.73 -30.36 -73.57
C VAL A 12 -13.72 -30.90 -72.14
N LEU A 13 -14.75 -30.60 -71.34
CA LEU A 13 -14.89 -31.11 -69.97
C LEU A 13 -15.05 -32.65 -69.94
N LEU A 14 -15.85 -33.20 -70.85
CA LEU A 14 -16.00 -34.65 -70.96
C LEU A 14 -14.70 -35.30 -71.43
N ALA A 15 -13.98 -34.67 -72.37
CA ALA A 15 -12.69 -35.15 -72.83
C ALA A 15 -11.64 -35.14 -71.72
N THR A 16 -11.61 -34.12 -70.85
CA THR A 16 -10.69 -34.07 -69.70
C THR A 16 -11.05 -35.08 -68.62
N ILE A 17 -12.33 -35.29 -68.33
CA ILE A 17 -12.77 -36.33 -67.38
C ILE A 17 -12.42 -37.73 -67.91
N MET A 18 -12.62 -37.97 -69.21
CA MET A 18 -12.29 -39.25 -69.86
C MET A 18 -10.78 -39.50 -69.91
N THR A 19 -9.96 -38.48 -70.24
CA THR A 19 -8.50 -38.64 -70.22
C THR A 19 -7.96 -38.82 -68.82
N TYR A 20 -8.55 -38.17 -67.81
CA TYR A 20 -8.20 -38.35 -66.41
C TYR A 20 -8.55 -39.76 -65.92
N GLY A 21 -9.76 -40.27 -66.23
CA GLY A 21 -10.17 -41.63 -65.89
C GLY A 21 -9.36 -42.72 -66.58
N VAL A 22 -8.91 -42.50 -67.82
CA VAL A 22 -8.03 -43.44 -68.55
C VAL A 22 -6.60 -43.42 -68.00
N TYR A 23 -6.10 -42.28 -67.53
CA TYR A 23 -4.78 -42.16 -66.91
C TYR A 23 -4.72 -42.85 -65.53
N GLU A 24 -5.75 -42.66 -64.71
CA GLU A 24 -5.91 -43.29 -63.40
C GLU A 24 -6.01 -44.83 -63.51
N HIS A 25 -6.66 -45.34 -64.56
CA HIS A 25 -6.77 -46.78 -64.80
C HIS A 25 -5.45 -47.45 -65.26
N LYS A 26 -4.54 -46.69 -65.88
CA LYS A 26 -3.23 -47.19 -66.35
C LYS A 26 -2.11 -47.10 -65.32
N HIS A 27 -2.17 -46.14 -64.38
CA HIS A 27 -1.14 -45.92 -63.36
C HIS A 27 -1.73 -45.75 -61.96
N PRO A 28 -2.47 -46.74 -61.42
CA PRO A 28 -3.18 -46.63 -60.14
C PRO A 28 -2.25 -46.49 -58.93
N GLY A 29 -0.98 -46.88 -59.05
CA GLY A 29 0.01 -46.77 -57.97
C GLY A 29 0.73 -45.41 -57.91
N GLU A 30 0.95 -44.77 -59.07
CA GLU A 30 1.68 -43.50 -59.14
C GLU A 30 0.80 -42.31 -58.75
N THR A 31 -0.46 -42.32 -59.16
CA THR A 31 -1.47 -41.31 -58.76
C THR A 31 -1.75 -41.37 -57.26
N ARG A 32 -1.87 -42.58 -56.69
CA ARG A 32 -2.03 -42.76 -55.24
C ARG A 32 -0.81 -42.33 -54.44
N LYS A 33 0.40 -42.64 -54.93
CA LYS A 33 1.65 -42.20 -54.29
C LYS A 33 1.77 -40.67 -54.30
N ALA A 34 1.47 -40.02 -55.43
CA ALA A 34 1.45 -38.56 -55.52
C ALA A 34 0.39 -37.94 -54.59
N TYR A 35 -0.78 -38.57 -54.45
CA TYR A 35 -1.81 -38.15 -53.51
C TYR A 35 -1.35 -38.28 -52.05
N ASP A 36 -0.73 -39.41 -51.67
CA ASP A 36 -0.23 -39.64 -50.32
C ASP A 36 0.94 -38.70 -49.95
N GLU A 37 1.82 -38.39 -50.92
CA GLU A 37 2.88 -37.37 -50.77
C GLU A 37 2.27 -35.98 -50.55
N LEU A 38 1.29 -35.59 -51.37
CA LEU A 38 0.60 -34.30 -51.25
C LEU A 38 -0.18 -34.19 -49.93
N LEU A 39 -0.80 -35.28 -49.48
CA LEU A 39 -1.50 -35.34 -48.19
C LEU A 39 -0.51 -35.17 -47.02
N ASN A 40 0.65 -35.83 -47.08
CA ASN A 40 1.69 -35.66 -46.06
C ASN A 40 2.23 -34.22 -46.03
N GLU A 41 2.49 -33.62 -47.20
CA GLU A 41 2.89 -32.22 -47.29
C GLU A 41 1.81 -31.29 -46.71
N HIS A 42 0.54 -31.56 -46.99
CA HIS A 42 -0.59 -30.80 -46.45
C HIS A 42 -0.70 -30.92 -44.93
N LEU A 43 -0.54 -32.13 -44.37
CA LEU A 43 -0.54 -32.35 -42.92
C LEU A 43 0.64 -31.64 -42.22
N VAL A 44 1.82 -31.66 -42.84
CA VAL A 44 2.99 -30.90 -42.34
C VAL A 44 2.74 -29.39 -42.40
N LEU A 45 2.09 -28.91 -43.46
CA LEU A 45 1.71 -27.49 -43.58
C LEU A 45 0.68 -27.08 -42.52
N ILE A 46 -0.32 -27.91 -42.23
CA ILE A 46 -1.30 -27.66 -41.17
C ILE A 46 -0.60 -27.56 -39.82
N SER A 47 0.25 -28.53 -39.47
CA SER A 47 1.00 -28.51 -38.20
C SER A 47 1.90 -27.28 -38.07
N ARG A 48 2.53 -26.84 -39.17
CA ARG A 48 3.30 -25.59 -39.18
C ARG A 48 2.43 -24.35 -39.01
N TYR A 49 1.24 -24.34 -39.60
CA TYR A 49 0.29 -23.25 -39.49
C TYR A 49 -0.24 -23.12 -38.07
N GLU A 50 -0.64 -24.24 -37.44
CA GLU A 50 -1.09 -24.29 -36.05
C GLU A 50 -0.01 -23.77 -35.10
N LYS A 51 1.25 -24.22 -35.28
CA LYS A 51 2.37 -23.73 -34.48
C LYS A 51 2.62 -22.23 -34.68
N LEU A 52 2.52 -21.74 -35.91
CA LEU A 52 2.68 -20.31 -36.21
C LEU A 52 1.54 -19.48 -35.58
N GLU A 53 0.32 -20.01 -35.57
CA GLU A 53 -0.83 -19.37 -34.93
C GLU A 53 -0.63 -19.25 -33.41
N GLU A 54 -0.13 -20.29 -32.75
CA GLU A 54 0.25 -20.26 -31.33
C GLU A 54 1.34 -19.21 -31.05
N GLU A 55 2.42 -19.18 -31.85
CA GLU A 55 3.50 -18.19 -31.71
C GLU A 55 3.00 -16.75 -31.91
N VAL A 56 2.07 -16.53 -32.86
CA VAL A 56 1.46 -15.21 -33.09
C VAL A 56 0.60 -14.78 -31.90
N GLU A 57 -0.17 -15.69 -31.30
CA GLU A 57 -0.97 -15.37 -30.11
C GLU A 57 -0.11 -15.11 -28.87
N GLU A 58 1.00 -15.84 -28.70
CA GLU A 58 1.97 -15.55 -27.64
C GLU A 58 2.58 -14.16 -27.81
N LEU A 59 3.06 -13.83 -29.01
CA LEU A 59 3.60 -12.50 -29.33
C LEU A 59 2.57 -11.37 -29.15
N ARG A 60 1.29 -11.63 -29.44
CA ARG A 60 0.20 -10.67 -29.18
C ARG A 60 0.05 -10.39 -27.70
N ARG A 61 0.04 -11.43 -26.86
CA ARG A 61 -0.03 -11.28 -25.39
C ARG A 61 1.18 -10.53 -24.84
N GLU A 62 2.38 -10.84 -25.33
CA GLU A 62 3.60 -10.11 -24.96
C GLU A 62 3.53 -8.63 -25.36
N LEU A 63 3.06 -8.34 -26.57
CA LEU A 63 2.89 -6.97 -27.06
C LEU A 63 1.86 -6.18 -26.23
N GLU A 64 0.76 -6.80 -25.85
CA GLU A 64 -0.26 -6.19 -24.99
C GLU A 64 0.30 -5.89 -23.59
N SER A 65 1.02 -6.84 -23.00
CA SER A 65 1.72 -6.66 -21.73
C SER A 65 2.73 -5.51 -21.81
N LEU A 66 3.54 -5.45 -22.88
CA LEU A 66 4.50 -4.38 -23.10
C LEU A 66 3.83 -3.02 -23.29
N ARG A 67 2.70 -2.95 -24.02
CA ARG A 67 1.91 -1.72 -24.19
C ARG A 67 1.35 -1.22 -22.86
N ALA A 68 0.85 -2.11 -22.01
CA ALA A 68 0.38 -1.76 -20.67
C ALA A 68 1.52 -1.18 -19.83
N ASN A 69 2.69 -1.84 -19.82
CA ASN A 69 3.89 -1.37 -19.12
C ASN A 69 4.37 0.00 -19.64
N CYS A 70 4.42 0.21 -20.96
CA CYS A 70 4.79 1.50 -21.55
C CYS A 70 3.80 2.61 -21.17
N SER A 71 2.51 2.30 -21.08
CA SER A 71 1.48 3.26 -20.69
C SER A 71 1.65 3.69 -19.23
N GLU A 72 1.92 2.74 -18.34
CA GLU A 72 2.22 3.01 -16.93
C GLU A 72 3.51 3.82 -16.75
N LEU A 73 4.58 3.49 -17.50
CA LEU A 73 5.82 4.26 -17.47
C LEU A 73 5.64 5.68 -17.98
N ARG A 74 4.83 5.89 -19.03
CA ARG A 74 4.49 7.23 -19.52
C ARG A 74 3.69 8.02 -18.49
N PHE A 75 2.73 7.39 -17.83
CA PHE A 75 1.97 8.01 -16.73
C PHE A 75 2.91 8.45 -15.60
N LYS A 76 3.76 7.54 -15.11
CA LYS A 76 4.77 7.85 -14.09
C LYS A 76 5.66 9.01 -14.51
N ALA A 77 6.25 8.93 -15.71
CA ALA A 77 7.13 9.97 -16.24
C ALA A 77 6.43 11.33 -16.32
N PHE A 78 5.14 11.36 -16.70
CA PHE A 78 4.35 12.57 -16.74
C PHE A 78 4.08 13.16 -15.36
N GLU A 79 3.69 12.36 -14.36
CA GLU A 79 3.48 12.85 -12.99
C GLU A 79 4.79 13.32 -12.35
N TYR A 80 5.88 12.56 -12.53
CA TYR A 80 7.22 13.00 -12.10
C TYR A 80 7.64 14.28 -12.79
N TRP A 81 7.39 14.41 -14.09
CA TRP A 81 7.67 15.63 -14.85
C TRP A 81 6.87 16.82 -14.31
N LYS A 82 5.57 16.69 -14.02
CA LYS A 82 4.79 17.76 -13.38
C LYS A 82 5.38 18.17 -12.02
N ALA A 83 5.72 17.20 -11.17
CA ALA A 83 6.30 17.47 -9.87
C ALA A 83 7.69 18.14 -9.97
N LEU A 84 8.50 17.70 -10.93
CA LEU A 84 9.81 18.28 -11.25
C LEU A 84 9.67 19.72 -11.76
N MET A 85 8.72 19.96 -12.67
CA MET A 85 8.44 21.25 -13.30
C MET A 85 7.85 22.28 -12.33
N LEU A 86 7.11 21.85 -11.31
CA LEU A 86 6.52 22.76 -10.32
C LEU A 86 7.56 23.31 -9.32
N LEU A 87 8.60 22.53 -8.94
CA LEU A 87 9.33 22.82 -7.70
C LEU A 87 10.87 22.66 -7.78
N GLY A 88 11.41 22.09 -8.86
CA GLY A 88 12.86 21.89 -9.02
C GLY A 88 13.53 21.08 -7.88
N ASN A 89 14.85 21.22 -7.71
CA ASN A 89 15.62 20.51 -6.68
C ASN A 89 15.57 21.18 -5.29
N ARG A 90 14.49 21.92 -5.02
CA ARG A 90 14.30 22.67 -3.78
C ARG A 90 13.77 21.77 -2.67
N SER A 91 13.91 22.21 -1.43
CA SER A 91 13.37 21.52 -0.28
C SER A 91 12.81 22.51 0.72
N MET A 92 11.75 22.12 1.42
CA MET A 92 11.32 22.80 2.64
C MET A 92 12.01 22.16 3.85
N VAL A 93 12.22 22.94 4.90
CA VAL A 93 12.71 22.44 6.20
C VAL A 93 11.58 22.56 7.20
N LEU A 94 11.13 21.43 7.73
CA LEU A 94 10.15 21.37 8.81
C LEU A 94 10.87 21.26 10.16
N ARG A 95 10.40 22.02 11.15
CA ARG A 95 10.81 21.90 12.55
C ARG A 95 9.74 21.11 13.30
N LEU A 96 9.93 19.81 13.43
CA LEU A 96 8.98 18.94 14.10
C LEU A 96 9.26 18.94 15.60
N LYS A 97 8.22 19.23 16.39
CA LYS A 97 8.29 19.05 17.85
C LYS A 97 8.20 17.56 18.16
N VAL A 98 9.00 17.11 19.11
CA VAL A 98 8.99 15.75 19.63
C VAL A 98 8.90 15.82 21.15
N ALA A 99 8.27 14.83 21.75
CA ALA A 99 8.16 14.71 23.20
C ALA A 99 8.27 13.25 23.61
N ALA A 100 8.95 12.99 24.71
CA ALA A 100 9.03 11.66 25.31
C ALA A 100 8.67 11.75 26.79
N PRO A 101 7.97 10.73 27.34
CA PRO A 101 7.62 10.73 28.74
C PRO A 101 8.89 10.63 29.61
N TYR A 102 8.87 11.39 30.70
CA TYR A 102 9.92 11.49 31.70
C TYR A 102 9.29 11.43 33.10
N GLU A 103 10.09 11.24 34.13
CA GLU A 103 9.60 10.98 35.50
C GLU A 103 8.60 12.05 35.98
N GLU A 104 8.83 13.32 35.63
CA GLU A 104 7.99 14.46 36.00
C GLU A 104 7.21 15.07 34.81
N GLY A 105 6.85 14.26 33.81
CA GLY A 105 6.01 14.71 32.69
C GLY A 105 6.62 14.38 31.33
N PHE A 106 6.98 15.41 30.57
CA PHE A 106 7.50 15.24 29.21
C PHE A 106 8.79 16.01 28.99
N LYS A 107 9.73 15.37 28.32
CA LYS A 107 10.92 16.02 27.76
C LYS A 107 10.64 16.37 26.31
N TYR A 108 10.77 17.64 25.96
CA TYR A 108 10.52 18.14 24.61
C TYR A 108 11.81 18.35 23.82
N GLY A 109 11.72 18.14 22.52
CA GLY A 109 12.79 18.40 21.58
C GLY A 109 12.25 18.96 20.27
N VAL A 110 13.16 19.36 19.40
CA VAL A 110 12.84 19.75 18.03
C VAL A 110 13.81 19.05 17.09
N ILE A 111 13.27 18.37 16.09
CA ILE A 111 14.04 17.79 15.00
C ILE A 111 13.77 18.57 13.71
N GLU A 112 14.82 18.82 12.93
CA GLU A 112 14.68 19.45 11.63
C GLU A 112 14.65 18.39 10.54
N VAL A 113 13.71 18.47 9.61
CA VAL A 113 13.52 17.49 8.54
C VAL A 113 13.46 18.22 7.20
N LYS A 114 14.29 17.79 6.26
CA LYS A 114 14.33 18.36 4.91
C LYS A 114 13.44 17.53 4.00
N ILE A 115 12.37 18.14 3.49
CA ILE A 115 11.42 17.50 2.58
C ILE A 115 11.65 18.05 1.17
N PRO A 116 12.05 17.21 0.20
CA PRO A 116 12.11 17.61 -1.20
C PRO A 116 10.73 18.06 -1.68
N LEU A 117 10.65 19.25 -2.28
CA LEU A 117 9.37 19.83 -2.68
C LEU A 117 8.66 18.97 -3.74
N TRP A 118 9.41 18.36 -4.66
CA TRP A 118 8.84 17.42 -5.64
C TRP A 118 8.13 16.23 -4.97
N LYS A 119 8.67 15.72 -3.87
CA LYS A 119 8.09 14.57 -3.16
C LYS A 119 6.77 14.96 -2.52
N TYR A 120 6.76 16.11 -1.82
CA TYR A 120 5.54 16.69 -1.28
C TYR A 120 4.47 16.89 -2.38
N ALA A 121 4.84 17.47 -3.52
CA ALA A 121 3.90 17.65 -4.64
C ALA A 121 3.34 16.33 -5.14
N LEU A 122 4.14 15.27 -5.28
CA LEU A 122 3.62 13.97 -5.70
C LEU A 122 2.60 13.41 -4.71
N TYR A 123 2.85 13.53 -3.40
CA TYR A 123 1.85 13.14 -2.41
C TYR A 123 0.56 13.97 -2.51
N LYS A 124 0.68 15.26 -2.87
CA LYS A 124 -0.46 16.17 -2.99
C LYS A 124 -1.30 15.93 -4.25
N VAL A 125 -0.66 15.64 -5.38
CA VAL A 125 -1.34 15.58 -6.69
C VAL A 125 -1.67 14.16 -7.13
N CYS A 126 -1.01 13.15 -6.56
CA CYS A 126 -1.23 11.77 -6.96
C CYS A 126 -2.34 11.15 -6.09
N GLY A 127 -3.46 10.79 -6.73
CA GLY A 127 -4.54 10.06 -6.06
C GLY A 127 -4.15 8.66 -5.59
N ASP A 128 -3.14 8.04 -6.24
CA ASP A 128 -2.63 6.71 -5.88
C ASP A 128 -1.09 6.71 -5.83
N SER A 129 -0.56 7.06 -4.66
CA SER A 129 0.88 7.13 -4.40
C SER A 129 1.61 5.79 -4.63
N LYS A 130 0.91 4.64 -4.49
CA LYS A 130 1.48 3.32 -4.78
C LYS A 130 1.83 3.16 -6.26
N ARG A 131 1.04 3.74 -7.16
CA ARG A 131 1.34 3.74 -8.60
C ARG A 131 2.62 4.50 -8.92
N LEU A 132 3.07 5.40 -8.06
CA LEU A 132 4.35 6.10 -8.21
C LEU A 132 5.49 5.46 -7.43
N GLY A 133 5.31 4.25 -6.87
CA GLY A 133 6.31 3.63 -6.02
C GLY A 133 6.63 4.45 -4.76
N LEU A 134 5.74 5.37 -4.39
CA LEU A 134 5.80 6.08 -3.11
C LEU A 134 5.20 5.15 -2.06
N ASP A 135 6.02 4.22 -1.59
CA ASP A 135 5.71 3.40 -0.45
C ASP A 135 6.15 4.14 0.83
N PRO A 136 5.24 4.49 1.75
CA PRO A 136 5.62 5.07 3.04
C PRO A 136 6.62 4.21 3.82
N HIS A 137 6.67 2.89 3.60
CA HIS A 137 7.66 2.00 4.21
C HIS A 137 9.09 2.15 3.67
N ASN A 138 9.24 2.79 2.50
CA ASN A 138 10.53 3.04 1.87
C ASN A 138 10.79 4.55 1.66
N ASP A 139 10.04 5.41 2.36
CA ASP A 139 10.20 6.85 2.21
C ASP A 139 11.40 7.37 3.02
N THR A 140 12.41 7.87 2.31
CA THR A 140 13.63 8.42 2.90
C THR A 140 13.40 9.56 3.89
N VAL A 141 12.31 10.34 3.76
CA VAL A 141 11.96 11.41 4.71
C VAL A 141 11.51 10.81 6.03
N LEU A 142 10.66 9.77 5.98
CA LEU A 142 10.14 9.11 7.16
C LEU A 142 11.24 8.32 7.89
N HIS A 143 12.14 7.68 7.15
CA HIS A 143 13.35 7.05 7.71
C HIS A 143 14.27 8.07 8.41
N ASP A 144 14.46 9.27 7.83
CA ASP A 144 15.27 10.32 8.47
C ASP A 144 14.63 10.81 9.78
N ILE A 145 13.30 10.94 9.84
CA ILE A 145 12.56 11.26 11.06
C ILE A 145 12.85 10.23 12.15
N VAL A 146 12.63 8.94 11.87
CA VAL A 146 12.84 7.84 12.82
C VAL A 146 14.29 7.86 13.34
N LYS A 147 15.26 8.06 12.44
CA LYS A 147 16.68 8.16 12.80
C LYS A 147 16.98 9.36 13.70
N LYS A 148 16.38 10.53 13.43
CA LYS A 148 16.59 11.75 14.21
C LYS A 148 15.95 11.69 15.58
N VAL A 149 14.75 11.12 15.71
CA VAL A 149 14.11 10.88 17.01
C VAL A 149 14.98 9.96 17.87
N ARG A 150 15.46 8.85 17.31
CA ARG A 150 16.37 7.94 18.01
C ARG A 150 17.62 8.67 18.50
N LYS A 151 18.26 9.46 17.64
CA LYS A 151 19.44 10.25 17.99
C LYS A 151 19.17 11.26 19.10
N TRP A 152 18.02 11.95 19.04
CA TRP A 152 17.60 12.89 20.08
C TRP A 152 17.47 12.18 21.43
N LEU A 153 16.74 11.06 21.50
CA LEU A 153 16.60 10.29 22.74
C LEU A 153 17.93 9.78 23.32
N ILE A 154 18.84 9.32 22.45
CA ILE A 154 20.19 8.88 22.86
C ILE A 154 20.98 10.06 23.41
N HIS A 155 20.94 11.21 22.73
CA HIS A 155 21.63 12.43 23.19
C HIS A 155 21.09 12.89 24.55
N GLU A 156 19.78 12.78 24.77
CA GLU A 156 19.13 13.14 26.02
C GLU A 156 19.33 12.11 27.15
N GLY A 157 19.98 10.97 26.87
CA GLY A 157 20.23 9.92 27.86
C GLY A 157 19.00 9.12 28.29
N ILE A 158 17.91 9.15 27.51
CA ILE A 158 16.60 8.57 27.88
C ILE A 158 16.09 7.55 26.85
N PHE A 159 16.99 6.98 26.04
CA PHE A 159 16.60 6.03 25.01
C PHE A 159 16.18 4.68 25.60
N ASP A 160 14.91 4.33 25.45
CA ASP A 160 14.37 2.99 25.65
C ASP A 160 13.21 2.72 24.66
N GLU A 161 12.74 1.48 24.60
CA GLU A 161 11.68 1.03 23.68
C GLU A 161 10.41 1.89 23.80
N GLU A 162 9.87 2.00 25.00
CA GLU A 162 8.61 2.70 25.24
C GLU A 162 8.73 4.20 24.94
N ARG A 163 9.82 4.85 25.39
CA ARG A 163 10.07 6.27 25.10
C ARG A 163 10.29 6.52 23.62
N PHE A 164 10.92 5.58 22.92
CA PHE A 164 11.10 5.70 21.48
C PHE A 164 9.77 5.59 20.72
N ALA A 165 8.91 4.66 21.08
CA ALA A 165 7.57 4.55 20.51
C ALA A 165 6.72 5.81 20.81
N ASN A 166 6.71 6.27 22.06
CA ASN A 166 6.01 7.51 22.46
C ASN A 166 6.55 8.74 21.72
N ALA A 167 7.86 8.86 21.52
CA ALA A 167 8.44 9.98 20.79
C ALA A 167 7.99 10.04 19.33
N LEU A 168 7.83 8.88 18.67
CA LEU A 168 7.31 8.82 17.30
C LEU A 168 5.82 9.18 17.24
N VAL A 169 5.03 8.71 18.20
CA VAL A 169 3.60 9.07 18.33
C VAL A 169 3.45 10.57 18.61
N SER A 170 4.29 11.14 19.47
CA SER A 170 4.21 12.56 19.85
C SER A 170 4.34 13.50 18.64
N ILE A 171 5.09 13.10 17.61
CA ILE A 171 5.21 13.91 16.38
C ILE A 171 3.83 14.19 15.82
N VAL A 172 2.99 13.16 15.68
CA VAL A 172 1.68 13.35 15.05
C VAL A 172 0.70 14.05 15.98
N GLN A 173 0.78 13.80 17.29
CA GLN A 173 -0.07 14.49 18.27
C GLN A 173 0.21 15.99 18.31
N LEU A 174 1.46 16.39 18.08
CA LEU A 174 1.89 17.79 18.10
C LEU A 174 1.72 18.50 16.73
N LEU A 175 1.27 17.79 15.69
CA LEU A 175 0.90 18.41 14.41
C LEU A 175 -0.49 19.07 14.51
N PRO A 176 -0.71 20.23 13.86
CA PRO A 176 -2.01 20.90 13.86
C PRO A 176 -3.13 19.98 13.38
N TYR A 177 -4.27 19.97 14.08
CA TYR A 177 -5.49 19.33 13.57
C TYR A 177 -6.01 20.15 12.38
N ASN A 178 -6.28 19.48 11.26
CA ASN A 178 -6.67 20.14 10.03
C ASN A 178 -7.72 19.30 9.29
N GLU A 179 -8.95 19.80 9.21
CA GLU A 179 -10.07 19.12 8.54
C GLU A 179 -10.06 19.33 7.02
N SER A 180 -9.42 20.39 6.57
CA SER A 180 -9.39 20.81 5.16
C SER A 180 -8.20 20.23 4.39
N ALA A 181 -7.30 19.51 5.07
CA ALA A 181 -6.04 19.05 4.51
C ALA A 181 -5.52 17.79 5.21
N GLY A 182 -4.49 17.17 4.64
CA GLY A 182 -3.98 15.88 5.09
C GLY A 182 -4.40 14.73 4.18
N GLY A 183 -3.70 13.62 4.32
CA GLY A 183 -3.86 12.49 3.41
C GLY A 183 -2.80 11.44 3.71
N TYR A 184 -1.84 11.34 2.81
CA TYR A 184 -0.71 10.44 2.93
C TYR A 184 0.36 10.97 3.91
N PRO A 185 1.26 10.12 4.43
CA PRO A 185 2.19 10.47 5.52
C PRO A 185 3.00 11.77 5.34
N VAL A 186 3.58 12.03 4.16
CA VAL A 186 4.37 13.26 3.93
C VAL A 186 3.50 14.51 3.80
N GLU A 187 2.31 14.39 3.21
CA GLU A 187 1.33 15.48 3.19
C GLU A 187 0.90 15.82 4.62
N THR A 188 0.61 14.79 5.42
CA THR A 188 0.23 14.96 6.83
C THR A 188 1.31 15.61 7.66
N LEU A 189 2.59 15.31 7.40
CA LEU A 189 3.71 16.00 8.06
C LEU A 189 3.74 17.51 7.78
N VAL A 190 3.37 17.92 6.56
CA VAL A 190 3.44 19.33 6.12
C VAL A 190 2.21 20.10 6.55
N GLU A 191 1.01 19.53 6.37
CA GLU A 191 -0.26 20.25 6.50
C GLU A 191 -1.04 19.88 7.77
N GLY A 192 -0.62 18.85 8.49
CA GLY A 192 -1.40 18.24 9.55
C GLY A 192 -2.47 17.29 9.01
N GLY A 193 -3.61 17.21 9.68
CA GLY A 193 -4.71 16.36 9.26
C GLY A 193 -5.61 15.96 10.41
N VAL A 194 -6.64 15.18 10.08
CA VAL A 194 -7.58 14.63 11.05
C VAL A 194 -7.01 13.38 11.74
N CYS A 195 -7.78 12.81 12.67
CA CYS A 195 -7.41 11.64 13.46
C CYS A 195 -6.88 10.47 12.60
N GLY A 196 -7.58 10.13 11.51
CA GLY A 196 -7.19 9.06 10.59
C GLY A 196 -5.82 9.27 9.93
N ASN A 197 -5.56 10.47 9.41
CA ASN A 197 -4.27 10.76 8.75
C ASN A 197 -3.11 10.72 9.74
N LYS A 198 -3.32 11.30 10.93
CA LYS A 198 -2.34 11.29 12.01
C LYS A 198 -2.05 9.89 12.52
N ALA A 199 -3.08 9.08 12.75
CA ALA A 199 -2.92 7.68 13.16
C ALA A 199 -2.13 6.87 12.13
N LEU A 200 -2.45 7.04 10.84
CA LEU A 200 -1.72 6.40 9.74
C LEU A 200 -0.24 6.80 9.74
N LEU A 201 0.07 8.10 9.83
CA LEU A 201 1.45 8.58 9.89
C LEU A 201 2.22 8.01 11.09
N ALA A 202 1.63 8.00 12.29
CA ALA A 202 2.28 7.44 13.48
C ALA A 202 2.56 5.96 13.31
N VAL A 203 1.59 5.20 12.80
CA VAL A 203 1.73 3.77 12.56
C VAL A 203 2.82 3.49 11.51
N VAL A 204 2.93 4.31 10.45
CA VAL A 204 4.05 4.21 9.49
C VAL A 204 5.39 4.45 10.18
N LEU A 205 5.54 5.52 10.97
CA LEU A 205 6.78 5.83 11.68
C LEU A 205 7.17 4.72 12.67
N LEU A 206 6.20 4.17 13.40
CA LEU A 206 6.41 3.06 14.33
C LEU A 206 6.86 1.79 13.60
N ARG A 207 6.23 1.43 12.48
CA ARG A 207 6.62 0.26 11.69
C ARG A 207 8.00 0.41 11.07
N LEU A 208 8.35 1.61 10.60
CA LEU A 208 9.72 1.92 10.15
C LEU A 208 10.75 1.79 11.26
N ALA A 209 10.36 2.05 12.50
CA ALA A 209 11.19 1.88 13.68
C ALA A 209 11.29 0.42 14.17
N GLY A 210 10.54 -0.50 13.57
CA GLY A 210 10.53 -1.93 13.88
C GLY A 210 9.40 -2.38 14.82
N TYR A 211 8.46 -1.50 15.17
CA TYR A 211 7.32 -1.86 16.01
C TYR A 211 6.21 -2.53 15.21
N GLU A 212 5.52 -3.46 15.85
CA GLU A 212 4.19 -3.85 15.39
C GLU A 212 3.19 -2.81 15.85
N ALA A 213 2.63 -2.09 14.87
CA ALA A 213 1.62 -1.06 15.11
C ALA A 213 0.50 -1.17 14.07
N ALA A 214 -0.68 -0.73 14.48
CA ALA A 214 -1.89 -0.71 13.67
C ALA A 214 -2.72 0.54 13.97
N VAL A 215 -3.49 0.98 12.97
CA VAL A 215 -4.56 1.96 13.17
C VAL A 215 -5.73 1.24 13.83
N ILE A 216 -6.33 1.84 14.83
CA ILE A 216 -7.50 1.32 15.53
C ILE A 216 -8.64 2.30 15.28
N GLY A 217 -9.67 1.85 14.56
CA GLY A 217 -10.83 2.68 14.23
C GLY A 217 -12.00 2.38 15.16
N TYR A 218 -12.73 3.43 15.54
CA TYR A 218 -14.01 3.31 16.23
C TYR A 218 -14.87 4.52 15.90
N ALA A 219 -16.19 4.33 15.74
CA ALA A 219 -17.10 5.38 15.30
C ALA A 219 -16.55 6.18 14.09
N ASP A 220 -16.37 7.49 14.23
CA ASP A 220 -15.77 8.42 13.26
C ASP A 220 -14.32 8.83 13.62
N HIS A 221 -13.67 8.10 14.54
CA HIS A 221 -12.34 8.41 15.04
C HIS A 221 -11.32 7.29 14.78
N ALA A 222 -10.04 7.64 14.81
CA ALA A 222 -8.94 6.70 14.65
C ALA A 222 -7.85 6.98 15.69
N ILE A 223 -7.34 5.93 16.30
CA ILE A 223 -6.24 5.96 17.27
C ILE A 223 -5.15 4.97 16.85
N ILE A 224 -4.12 4.84 17.67
CA ILE A 224 -2.95 4.01 17.38
C ILE A 224 -2.90 2.87 18.39
N GLY A 225 -2.67 1.65 17.90
CA GLY A 225 -2.34 0.48 18.70
C GLY A 225 -0.88 0.09 18.49
N VAL A 226 -0.11 -0.05 19.58
CA VAL A 226 1.32 -0.39 19.54
C VAL A 226 1.62 -1.62 20.39
N CYS A 227 2.29 -2.60 19.80
CA CYS A 227 2.81 -3.74 20.54
C CYS A 227 4.15 -3.37 21.16
N LEU A 228 4.25 -3.49 22.49
CA LEU A 228 5.47 -3.28 23.27
C LEU A 228 5.88 -4.60 23.93
N SER A 229 7.18 -4.77 24.19
CA SER A 229 7.69 -5.97 24.88
C SER A 229 7.23 -6.10 26.33
N LYS A 230 6.88 -4.96 26.96
CA LYS A 230 6.39 -4.85 28.34
C LYS A 230 5.19 -3.91 28.41
N PRO A 231 4.33 -4.01 29.44
CA PRO A 231 3.33 -2.98 29.72
C PRO A 231 3.95 -1.58 29.82
N PRO A 232 3.28 -0.53 29.29
CA PRO A 232 3.83 0.82 29.25
C PRO A 232 3.86 1.46 30.63
N ARG A 233 5.06 1.79 31.14
CA ARG A 233 5.25 2.44 32.44
C ARG A 233 4.67 3.85 32.50
N PHE A 234 4.60 4.54 31.36
CA PHE A 234 4.23 5.95 31.30
C PHE A 234 2.78 6.17 30.88
N ALA A 235 1.91 5.15 30.95
CA ALA A 235 0.48 5.38 30.73
C ALA A 235 -0.05 6.41 31.75
N ILE A 236 -0.90 7.33 31.31
CA ILE A 236 -1.48 8.42 32.09
C ILE A 236 -2.89 8.00 32.56
N LYS A 237 -3.19 8.27 33.83
CA LYS A 237 -4.54 8.24 34.40
C LYS A 237 -5.36 9.36 33.77
N LEU A 238 -6.16 9.02 32.76
CA LEU A 238 -7.06 9.97 32.13
C LEU A 238 -8.39 10.01 32.92
N GLY A 239 -8.52 10.97 33.83
CA GLY A 239 -9.78 11.30 34.52
C GLY A 239 -10.64 12.31 33.73
N ARG A 240 -11.86 12.59 34.20
CA ARG A 240 -12.77 13.62 33.60
C ARG A 240 -12.25 15.05 33.75
N GLN A 241 -11.29 15.29 34.64
CA GLN A 241 -10.85 16.63 35.00
C GLN A 241 -9.57 17.02 34.24
N TYR A 242 -9.74 17.90 33.27
CA TYR A 242 -8.70 18.43 32.36
C TYR A 242 -7.64 19.36 33.02
N TRP A 243 -7.57 19.44 34.36
CA TRP A 243 -6.82 20.50 35.07
C TRP A 243 -5.74 20.01 36.03
N THR A 244 -5.57 18.70 36.21
CA THR A 244 -4.49 18.14 37.04
C THR A 244 -3.26 17.81 36.18
N PRO A 245 -2.04 17.93 36.75
CA PRO A 245 -0.83 17.42 36.10
C PRO A 245 -1.00 15.94 35.71
N PRO A 246 -0.36 15.47 34.62
CA PRO A 246 -0.45 14.07 34.22
C PRO A 246 -0.01 13.16 35.37
N GLN A 247 -0.89 12.26 35.80
CA GLN A 247 -0.56 11.23 36.76
C GLN A 247 -0.29 9.93 36.04
N TRP A 248 0.88 9.34 36.25
CA TRP A 248 1.18 8.02 35.71
C TRP A 248 0.29 6.96 36.37
N VAL A 249 0.03 5.90 35.62
CA VAL A 249 -0.64 4.70 36.10
C VAL A 249 0.29 3.95 37.06
N ASP A 250 -0.24 3.57 38.23
CA ASP A 250 0.54 2.84 39.25
C ASP A 250 0.72 1.36 38.86
N ASP A 251 -0.27 0.76 38.20
CA ASP A 251 -0.26 -0.64 37.77
C ASP A 251 -0.55 -0.79 36.26
N PRO A 252 0.46 -0.58 35.39
CA PRO A 252 0.26 -0.64 33.95
C PRO A 252 -0.25 -1.97 33.41
N GLU A 253 -0.04 -3.08 34.12
CA GLU A 253 -0.52 -4.38 33.66
C GLU A 253 -2.04 -4.47 33.73
N HIS A 254 -2.63 -3.84 34.74
CA HIS A 254 -4.06 -3.85 35.00
C HIS A 254 -4.78 -2.58 34.51
N ASP A 255 -4.07 -1.46 34.42
CA ASP A 255 -4.66 -0.14 34.18
C ASP A 255 -4.28 0.49 32.82
N ALA A 256 -3.42 -0.12 32.00
CA ALA A 256 -3.17 0.35 30.63
C ALA A 256 -4.25 -0.15 29.65
N TRP A 257 -4.69 0.72 28.73
CA TRP A 257 -5.63 0.35 27.68
C TRP A 257 -4.95 -0.45 26.57
N TYR A 258 -5.50 -1.62 26.23
CA TYR A 258 -5.02 -2.41 25.11
C TYR A 258 -6.12 -3.24 24.45
N VAL A 259 -5.86 -3.62 23.20
CA VAL A 259 -6.60 -4.70 22.53
C VAL A 259 -5.69 -5.90 22.30
N VAL A 260 -6.27 -7.09 22.30
CA VAL A 260 -5.56 -8.32 21.92
C VAL A 260 -5.90 -8.64 20.47
N PHE A 261 -4.87 -8.82 19.66
CA PHE A 261 -5.02 -9.19 18.26
C PHE A 261 -3.88 -10.11 17.86
N LYS A 262 -4.19 -11.25 17.24
CA LYS A 262 -3.24 -12.32 16.88
C LYS A 262 -2.41 -12.76 18.09
N GLY A 263 -3.07 -12.89 19.25
CA GLY A 263 -2.45 -13.27 20.52
C GLY A 263 -1.51 -12.24 21.15
N ARG A 264 -1.47 -10.99 20.65
CA ARG A 264 -0.57 -9.93 21.13
C ARG A 264 -1.32 -8.71 21.64
N ARG A 265 -0.76 -8.02 22.65
CA ARG A 265 -1.33 -6.79 23.22
C ARG A 265 -0.89 -5.58 22.38
N TYR A 266 -1.85 -4.84 21.87
CA TYR A 266 -1.67 -3.54 21.24
C TYR A 266 -2.17 -2.46 22.20
N TYR A 267 -1.24 -1.78 22.86
CA TYR A 267 -1.54 -0.68 23.78
C TYR A 267 -2.02 0.54 23.00
N LEU A 268 -3.10 1.16 23.48
CA LEU A 268 -3.83 2.21 22.78
C LEU A 268 -3.27 3.59 23.10
N VAL A 269 -3.30 4.50 22.13
CA VAL A 269 -2.98 5.92 22.33
C VAL A 269 -3.69 6.80 21.31
N GLY A 270 -4.19 7.94 21.79
CA GLY A 270 -4.82 8.95 20.94
C GLY A 270 -3.87 9.51 19.88
N SER A 271 -4.38 9.71 18.67
CA SER A 271 -3.62 10.32 17.58
C SER A 271 -3.62 11.84 17.60
N VAL A 272 -4.53 12.46 18.39
CA VAL A 272 -4.76 13.91 18.44
C VAL A 272 -4.48 14.53 19.80
N SER A 273 -4.68 13.77 20.87
CA SER A 273 -4.40 14.20 22.25
C SER A 273 -2.93 13.96 22.57
N HIS A 274 -2.31 14.86 23.34
CA HIS A 274 -0.92 14.68 23.76
C HIS A 274 -0.82 13.73 24.96
N ASP A 275 -1.07 12.46 24.69
CA ASP A 275 -1.08 11.38 25.68
C ASP A 275 0.02 10.34 25.36
N THR A 276 0.26 9.41 26.29
CA THR A 276 1.24 8.33 26.11
C THR A 276 0.60 6.99 25.78
N ILE A 277 1.38 6.06 25.24
CA ILE A 277 0.98 4.68 24.98
C ILE A 277 0.41 4.01 26.24
N GLY A 278 -0.77 3.41 26.11
CA GLY A 278 -1.54 2.84 27.21
C GLY A 278 -2.56 3.81 27.81
N SER A 279 -2.51 5.09 27.45
CA SER A 279 -3.48 6.10 27.85
C SER A 279 -4.56 6.21 26.80
N GLN A 280 -5.79 5.87 27.16
CA GLN A 280 -6.95 6.14 26.32
C GLN A 280 -8.10 6.64 27.19
N LEU A 281 -8.82 7.66 26.71
CA LEU A 281 -10.07 8.09 27.33
C LEU A 281 -11.10 6.97 27.16
N GLY A 282 -11.85 6.67 28.23
CA GLY A 282 -12.89 5.64 28.24
C GLY A 282 -14.03 5.93 27.26
N VAL A 283 -13.76 5.72 25.98
CA VAL A 283 -14.72 5.93 24.90
C VAL A 283 -15.66 4.73 24.90
N GLU A 284 -16.95 5.03 24.99
CA GLU A 284 -18.03 4.04 25.01
C GLU A 284 -17.93 3.03 23.87
N ALA A 285 -17.59 3.49 22.65
CA ALA A 285 -17.37 2.60 21.50
C ALA A 285 -16.24 1.57 21.74
N ILE A 286 -15.16 1.95 22.43
CA ILE A 286 -14.07 1.02 22.77
C ILE A 286 -14.54 0.03 23.83
N ILE A 287 -15.26 0.51 24.84
CA ILE A 287 -15.79 -0.32 25.95
C ILE A 287 -16.80 -1.35 25.42
N ASN A 288 -17.66 -0.94 24.49
CA ASN A 288 -18.69 -1.79 23.87
C ASN A 288 -18.12 -2.76 22.82
N GLY A 289 -16.84 -2.62 22.46
CA GLY A 289 -16.18 -3.44 21.47
C GLY A 289 -16.49 -3.09 20.01
N ASP A 290 -16.97 -1.88 19.77
CA ASP A 290 -17.19 -1.30 18.44
C ASP A 290 -15.87 -0.75 17.86
N VAL A 291 -14.86 -1.63 17.82
CA VAL A 291 -13.50 -1.32 17.39
C VAL A 291 -13.10 -2.22 16.24
N VAL A 292 -12.45 -1.64 15.24
CA VAL A 292 -11.84 -2.36 14.13
C VAL A 292 -10.34 -2.12 14.07
N ILE A 293 -9.59 -3.18 13.77
CA ILE A 293 -8.18 -3.10 13.43
C ILE A 293 -8.10 -2.63 11.97
N GLY A 294 -7.75 -1.35 11.81
CA GLY A 294 -7.53 -0.72 10.53
C GLY A 294 -6.21 -1.17 9.91
N TRP A 295 -5.53 -0.26 9.22
CA TRP A 295 -4.29 -0.57 8.52
C TRP A 295 -3.22 -1.12 9.49
N PRO A 296 -2.46 -2.17 9.12
CA PRO A 296 -2.44 -2.86 7.82
C PRO A 296 -3.45 -4.02 7.68
N TYR A 297 -4.33 -4.24 8.65
CA TYR A 297 -5.17 -5.43 8.74
C TYR A 297 -6.60 -5.24 8.19
N HIS A 298 -7.03 -3.99 7.96
CA HIS A 298 -8.20 -3.63 7.15
C HIS A 298 -9.55 -4.25 7.58
N GLY A 299 -9.98 -3.98 8.82
CA GLY A 299 -11.33 -4.27 9.29
C GLY A 299 -11.46 -5.53 10.14
N GLU A 300 -10.35 -6.18 10.50
CA GLU A 300 -10.34 -7.29 11.46
C GLU A 300 -10.83 -6.81 12.85
N LYS A 301 -11.45 -7.69 13.64
CA LYS A 301 -11.86 -7.37 15.02
C LYS A 301 -10.82 -7.85 16.03
N PRO A 302 -10.63 -7.14 17.16
CA PRO A 302 -9.78 -7.63 18.23
C PRO A 302 -10.38 -8.90 18.87
N GLU A 303 -9.51 -9.77 19.38
CA GLU A 303 -9.86 -10.99 20.12
C GLU A 303 -10.37 -10.66 21.53
N LYS A 304 -9.79 -9.63 22.14
CA LYS A 304 -10.14 -9.13 23.47
C LYS A 304 -9.89 -7.63 23.53
N ILE A 305 -10.67 -6.93 24.32
CA ILE A 305 -10.41 -5.55 24.71
C ILE A 305 -10.20 -5.52 26.21
N HIS A 306 -9.15 -4.84 26.64
CA HIS A 306 -8.90 -4.55 28.04
C HIS A 306 -9.14 -3.07 28.27
N ALA A 307 -10.27 -2.77 28.89
CA ALA A 307 -10.64 -1.46 29.39
C ALA A 307 -10.47 -1.48 30.92
N PRO A 308 -9.49 -0.75 31.47
CA PRO A 308 -9.37 -0.52 32.91
C PRO A 308 -10.69 -0.04 33.50
N PRO A 309 -11.04 -0.42 34.75
CA PRO A 309 -12.22 0.10 35.41
C PRO A 309 -12.14 1.63 35.42
N TYR A 310 -13.19 2.28 34.91
CA TYR A 310 -13.28 3.74 34.88
C TYR A 310 -13.23 4.25 36.32
N ARG A 311 -12.13 4.90 36.71
CA ARG A 311 -12.00 5.46 38.05
C ARG A 311 -12.75 6.78 38.07
N GLU A 312 -13.81 6.85 38.86
CA GLU A 312 -14.62 8.06 39.09
C GLU A 312 -13.91 9.12 39.97
N GLU A 313 -12.64 8.87 40.35
CA GLU A 313 -11.84 9.74 41.22
C GLU A 313 -11.56 11.12 40.62
#